data_AF-A0AA38TPW4-F1
#
_entry.id   AF-A0AA38TPW4-F1
#
_cell.length_a   1.000
_cell.length_b   1.000
_cell.length_c   1.000
_cell.angle_alpha   90.00
_cell.angle_beta   90.00
_cell.angle_gamma   90.00
#
_symmetry.space_group_name_H-M   'P 1'
#
loop_
_entity.id
_entity.type
_entity.pdbx_description
1 polymer ?
#
loop_
_entity_poly.entity_id
_entity_poly.type
_entity_poly.pdbx_seq_one_letter_code
_entity_poly.pdbx_strand_id
1 'polypeptide(L)'
;MAIPDKVMEITDRVLFKTSQEETMITDARGIECLTSVYRIGTACSMEIPRDRIEISDALNQLQVVKKTFLKVSNFNHIASYVAFRKVGILSNREQK
;
A
#
# COMPACT_ATOMS: atom_id res chain seq x y z
N MET A 1 17.65 6.64 12.87
CA MET A 1 16.65 7.49 12.21
C MET A 1 15.28 7.17 12.78
N ALA A 2 14.52 8.19 13.17
CA ALA A 2 13.15 8.03 13.68
C ALA A 2 12.19 7.97 12.49
N ILE A 3 11.70 6.77 12.18
CA ILE A 3 10.39 6.67 11.57
C ILE A 3 9.42 6.78 12.74
N PRO A 4 8.48 7.72 12.73
CA PRO A 4 7.59 7.84 13.86
C PRO A 4 6.73 6.58 13.89
N ASP A 5 6.72 5.89 15.03
CA ASP A 5 5.70 4.88 15.38
C ASP A 5 4.28 5.44 15.23
N LYS A 6 4.19 6.77 15.11
CA LYS A 6 2.99 7.59 14.96
C LYS A 6 2.85 8.17 13.55
N VAL A 7 3.06 7.36 12.52
CA VAL A 7 2.79 7.74 11.10
C VAL A 7 1.44 8.44 10.97
N MET A 8 0.41 7.93 11.64
CA MET A 8 -0.94 8.51 11.62
C MET A 8 -1.06 9.91 12.25
N GLU A 9 -0.17 10.28 13.18
CA GLU A 9 -0.18 11.60 13.83
C GLU A 9 0.42 12.67 12.91
N ILE A 10 1.37 12.30 12.07
CA ILE A 10 2.12 13.23 11.20
C ILE A 10 1.59 13.29 9.76
N THR A 11 0.84 12.29 9.32
CA THR A 11 0.29 12.26 7.97
C THR A 11 -0.92 13.20 7.88
N ASP A 12 -0.96 14.02 6.83
CA ASP A 12 -2.10 14.91 6.58
C ASP A 12 -3.40 14.11 6.42
N ARG A 13 -4.46 14.56 7.09
CA ARG A 13 -5.79 13.96 7.06
C ARG A 13 -6.35 13.84 5.64
N VAL A 14 -5.95 14.72 4.72
CA VAL A 14 -6.38 14.64 3.31
C VAL A 14 -5.88 13.36 2.64
N LEU A 15 -4.70 12.88 3.03
CA LEU A 15 -4.15 11.63 2.52
C LEU A 15 -4.92 10.41 3.03
N PHE A 16 -5.77 10.54 4.05
CA PHE A 16 -6.67 9.47 4.50
C PHE A 16 -8.03 9.49 3.81
N LYS A 17 -8.36 10.56 3.09
CA LYS A 17 -9.65 10.75 2.40
C LYS A 17 -9.50 10.48 0.92
N THR A 18 -9.40 9.21 0.52
CA THR A 18 -9.64 8.84 -0.87
C THR A 18 -11.14 8.89 -1.12
N SER A 19 -11.54 9.65 -2.15
CA SER A 19 -12.93 9.87 -2.55
C SER A 19 -13.69 8.55 -2.71
N GLN A 20 -14.63 8.31 -1.79
CA GLN A 20 -15.88 7.59 -1.99
C GLN A 20 -15.80 6.35 -2.90
N GLU A 21 -14.96 5.38 -2.54
CA GLU A 21 -15.20 3.94 -2.61
C GLU A 21 -13.95 3.26 -2.03
N GLU A 22 -14.16 2.61 -0.88
CA GLU A 22 -13.19 1.79 -0.15
C GLU A 22 -12.08 2.49 0.65
N THR A 23 -12.30 2.40 1.96
CA THR A 23 -11.42 2.61 3.11
C THR A 23 -10.03 1.95 2.99
N MET A 24 -9.11 2.50 2.19
CA MET A 24 -7.75 1.93 2.04
C MET A 24 -6.69 2.51 2.99
N ILE A 25 -6.94 3.62 3.69
CA ILE A 25 -5.87 4.37 4.39
C ILE A 25 -6.00 4.32 5.92
N THR A 26 -7.17 3.91 6.42
CA THR A 26 -7.33 3.41 7.80
C THR A 26 -7.04 1.91 7.93
N ASP A 27 -6.78 1.23 6.82
CA ASP A 27 -6.30 -0.14 6.76
C ASP A 27 -4.81 -0.18 7.13
N ALA A 28 -4.38 -1.19 7.89
CA ALA A 28 -2.98 -1.45 8.23
C ALA A 28 -2.06 -1.36 7.00
N ARG A 29 -2.55 -1.74 5.81
CA ARG A 29 -1.83 -1.63 4.53
C ARG A 29 -1.49 -0.20 4.11
N GLY A 30 -2.40 0.75 4.32
CA GLY A 30 -2.16 2.16 4.05
C GLY A 30 -1.08 2.72 4.98
N ILE A 31 -1.13 2.34 6.25
CA ILE A 31 -0.14 2.71 7.26
C ILE A 31 1.23 2.12 6.92
N GLU A 32 1.32 0.85 6.53
CA GLU A 32 2.57 0.19 6.09
C GLU A 32 3.19 0.85 4.84
N CYS A 33 2.33 1.24 3.88
CA CYS A 33 2.75 1.98 2.69
C CYS A 33 3.38 3.33 3.07
N LEU A 34 2.66 4.14 3.86
CA LEU A 34 3.14 5.44 4.34
C LEU A 34 4.41 5.30 5.18
N THR A 35 4.48 4.28 6.05
CA THR A 35 5.67 3.95 6.83
C THR A 35 6.88 3.72 5.91
N SER A 36 6.70 2.95 4.84
CA SER A 36 7.76 2.67 3.86
C SER A 36 8.18 3.93 3.10
N VAL A 37 7.22 4.79 2.71
CA VAL A 37 7.52 6.07 2.05
C VAL A 37 8.30 7.00 2.97
N TYR A 38 7.92 7.11 4.25
CA TYR A 38 8.65 7.93 5.22
C TYR A 38 10.04 7.38 5.53
N ARG A 39 10.23 6.05 5.56
CA ARG A 39 11.56 5.43 5.64
C ARG A 39 12.47 5.90 4.50
N ILE A 40 11.97 5.90 3.28
CA ILE A 40 12.72 6.36 2.11
C ILE A 40 12.99 7.86 2.20
N GLY A 41 11.95 8.66 2.48
CA GLY A 41 12.07 10.12 2.59
C GLY A 41 13.09 10.55 3.65
N THR A 42 13.06 9.91 4.82
CA THR A 42 14.04 10.18 5.89
C THR A 42 15.47 9.81 5.45
N ALA A 43 15.67 8.66 4.80
CA ALA A 43 16.97 8.29 4.26
C ALA A 43 17.49 9.28 3.19
N CYS A 44 16.61 9.81 2.33
CA CYS A 44 16.95 10.84 1.37
C CYS A 44 17.31 12.19 2.02
N SER A 45 16.77 12.45 3.21
CA SER A 45 16.94 13.70 3.97
C SER A 45 17.96 13.59 5.10
N MET A 46 18.87 12.61 5.07
CA MET A 46 20.02 12.59 5.99
C MET A 46 20.80 13.90 5.90
N GLU A 47 21.16 14.49 7.05
CA GLU A 47 21.88 15.75 7.11
C GLU A 47 23.24 15.64 6.40
N ILE A 48 23.96 14.55 6.70
CA ILE A 48 25.25 14.23 6.10
C ILE A 48 25.04 13.66 4.69
N PRO A 49 25.60 14.28 3.63
CA PRO A 49 25.37 13.86 2.25
C PRO A 49 25.75 12.40 1.96
N ARG A 50 26.82 11.90 2.59
CA ARG A 50 27.30 10.51 2.40
C ARG A 50 26.39 9.45 3.00
N ASP A 51 25.54 9.83 3.95
CA ASP A 51 24.59 8.91 4.58
C ASP A 51 23.24 8.91 3.86
N ARG A 52 23.06 9.82 2.88
CA ARG A 52 21.87 9.81 2.04
C ARG A 52 21.91 8.60 1.13
N ILE A 53 20.76 7.98 0.98
CA ILE A 53 20.58 6.96 -0.04
C ILE A 53 20.73 7.57 -1.44
N GLU A 54 21.34 6.82 -2.36
CA GLU A 54 21.44 7.21 -3.76
C GLU A 54 20.06 7.38 -4.39
N ILE A 55 19.92 8.36 -5.29
CA ILE A 55 18.61 8.66 -5.90
C ILE A 55 18.07 7.47 -6.71
N SER A 56 18.95 6.71 -7.35
CA SER A 56 18.59 5.47 -8.04
C SER A 56 17.99 4.43 -7.10
N ASP A 57 18.55 4.30 -5.90
CA ASP A 57 18.09 3.34 -4.91
C ASP A 57 16.77 3.78 -4.29
N ALA A 58 16.61 5.08 -4.01
CA ALA A 58 15.35 5.65 -3.60
C ALA A 58 14.24 5.39 -4.65
N LEU A 59 14.53 5.60 -5.93
CA LEU A 59 13.61 5.32 -7.04
C LEU A 59 13.24 3.84 -7.10
N ASN A 60 14.22 2.94 -6.98
CA ASN A 60 13.99 1.50 -6.98
C ASN A 60 13.09 1.08 -5.81
N GLN A 61 13.35 1.59 -4.60
CA GLN A 61 12.53 1.32 -3.42
C GLN A 61 11.11 1.86 -3.57
N LEU A 62 10.94 3.09 -4.08
CA LEU A 62 9.63 3.67 -4.35
C LEU A 62 8.84 2.87 -5.40
N GLN A 63 9.50 2.36 -6.44
CA GLN A 63 8.86 1.48 -7.42
C GLN A 63 8.38 0.17 -6.79
N VAL A 64 9.15 -0.40 -5.87
CA VAL A 64 8.73 -1.59 -5.11
C VAL A 64 7.53 -1.28 -4.24
N VAL A 65 7.56 -0.19 -3.45
CA VAL A 65 6.42 0.24 -2.61
C VAL A 65 5.16 0.44 -3.46
N LYS A 66 5.27 1.15 -4.59
CA LYS A 66 4.18 1.35 -5.54
C LYS A 66 3.63 0.02 -6.06
N LYS A 67 4.51 -0.89 -6.49
CA LYS A 67 4.10 -2.22 -6.99
C LYS A 67 3.40 -3.03 -5.91
N THR A 68 3.92 -3.06 -4.68
CA THR A 68 3.32 -3.81 -3.57
C THR A 68 1.96 -3.26 -3.21
N PHE A 69 1.83 -1.94 -3.07
CA PHE A 69 0.56 -1.30 -2.76
C PHE A 69 -0.49 -1.52 -3.87
N LEU A 70 -0.12 -1.33 -5.14
CA LEU A 70 -1.04 -1.47 -6.28
C LEU A 70 -1.34 -2.93 -6.68
N LYS A 71 -0.40 -3.86 -6.49
CA LYS A 71 -0.66 -5.30 -6.76
C LYS A 71 -1.76 -5.82 -5.86
N VAL A 72 -1.81 -5.39 -4.61
CA VAL A 72 -2.86 -5.79 -3.66
C VAL A 72 -4.22 -5.19 -4.07
N SER A 73 -4.25 -3.98 -4.63
CA SER A 73 -5.45 -3.40 -5.25
C SER A 73 -5.96 -4.23 -6.44
N ASN A 74 -5.06 -4.79 -7.24
CA ASN A 74 -5.42 -5.70 -8.34
C ASN A 74 -5.86 -7.08 -7.84
N PHE A 75 -5.31 -7.59 -6.74
CA PHE A 75 -5.79 -8.84 -6.13
C PHE A 75 -7.19 -8.70 -5.53
N ASN A 76 -7.59 -7.52 -5.04
CA ASN A 76 -8.96 -7.29 -4.56
C ASN A 76 -9.98 -7.31 -5.72
N HIS A 77 -9.60 -6.91 -6.94
CA HIS A 77 -10.47 -7.01 -8.13
C HIS A 77 -10.53 -8.44 -8.70
N ILE A 78 -9.46 -9.24 -8.56
CA ILE A 78 -9.48 -10.66 -8.97
C ILE A 78 -10.18 -11.51 -7.91
N ALA A 79 -10.06 -11.19 -6.62
CA ALA A 79 -10.71 -11.91 -5.53
C ALA A 79 -12.24 -11.80 -5.59
N SER A 80 -12.81 -10.65 -5.96
CA SER A 80 -14.23 -10.52 -6.27
C SER A 80 -14.61 -11.35 -7.50
N TYR A 81 -13.87 -11.26 -8.61
CA TYR A 81 -14.13 -12.04 -9.83
C TYR A 81 -14.08 -13.56 -9.62
N VAL A 82 -13.13 -14.04 -8.81
CA VAL A 82 -12.94 -15.47 -8.51
C VAL A 82 -13.94 -15.96 -7.45
N ALA A 83 -14.36 -15.12 -6.50
CA ALA A 83 -15.42 -15.45 -5.54
C ALA A 83 -16.78 -15.64 -6.23
N PHE A 84 -17.16 -14.76 -7.16
CA PHE A 84 -18.38 -14.93 -7.95
C PHE A 84 -18.34 -16.20 -8.82
N ARG A 85 -17.18 -16.53 -9.39
CA ARG A 85 -17.03 -17.74 -10.20
C ARG A 85 -17.10 -19.03 -9.36
N LYS A 86 -16.74 -18.99 -8.07
CA LYS A 86 -16.81 -20.16 -7.18
C LYS A 86 -18.24 -20.46 -6.71
N VAL A 87 -19.06 -19.43 -6.49
CA VAL A 87 -20.50 -19.59 -6.18
C VAL A 87 -21.27 -20.14 -7.40
N GLY A 88 -20.96 -19.69 -8.61
CA GLY A 88 -21.63 -20.15 -9.84
C GLY A 88 -21.35 -21.60 -10.25
N ILE A 89 -20.26 -22.23 -9.81
CA ILE A 89 -19.91 -23.62 -10.17
C ILE A 89 -20.52 -24.65 -9.20
N LEU A 90 -20.84 -24.27 -7.96
CA LEU A 90 -21.46 -25.18 -6.99
C LEU A 90 -23.00 -25.22 -7.08
N SER A 91 -23.64 -24.25 -7.73
CA SER A 91 -25.11 -24.21 -7.89
C SER A 91 -25.67 -25.12 -9.00
N ASN A 92 -24.83 -25.91 -9.70
CA ASN A 92 -25.25 -26.73 -10.85
C ASN A 92 -24.95 -28.23 -10.67
N ARG A 93 -24.94 -28.72 -9.42
CA ARG A 93 -24.82 -30.17 -9.12
C ARG A 93 -25.92 -30.77 -8.25
N GLU A 94 -27.00 -30.03 -7.97
CA GLU A 94 -28.14 -30.51 -7.16
C GLU A 94 -29.46 -30.57 -7.95
N GLN A 95 -29.42 -30.68 -9.29
CA GLN A 95 -30.63 -30.99 -10.09
C GLN A 95 -30.37 -32.00 -11.22
N LYS A 96 -29.89 -33.20 -10.88
CA LYS A 96 -30.14 -34.38 -11.70
C LYS A 96 -30.61 -35.53 -10.83
#